data_AF-A0A843DGE9-F1
#
_entry.id   AF-A0A843DGE9-F1
#
_cell.length_a   1.000
_cell.length_b   1.000
_cell.length_c   1.000
_cell.angle_alpha   90.00
_cell.angle_beta   90.00
_cell.angle_gamma   90.00
#
_symmetry.space_group_name_H-M   'P 1'
#
loop_
_entity.id
_entity.type
_entity.pdbx_description
1 polymer ?
#
loop_
_entity_poly.entity_id
_entity_poly.type
_entity_poly.pdbx_seq_one_letter_code
_entity_poly.pdbx_strand_id
1 'polypeptide(L)' 'VQPKPERVFTIHGEESKTIDLASSIYKKFHIQTVSPQNLETYRLV' A
#
# COMPACT_ATOMS: atom_id res chain seq x y z
N VAL A 1 14.46 -4.02 0.75
CA VAL A 1 14.63 -2.55 0.74
C VAL A 1 15.07 -2.13 2.12
N GLN A 2 16.17 -1.40 2.22
CA GLN A 2 16.69 -0.86 3.48
C GLN A 2 16.86 0.65 3.31
N PRO A 3 16.39 1.48 4.26
CA PRO A 3 15.66 1.13 5.49
C PRO A 3 14.28 0.49 5.23
N LYS A 4 13.71 -0.19 6.25
CA LYS A 4 12.36 -0.78 6.14
C LYS A 4 11.34 0.36 6.07
N PRO A 5 10.50 0.44 5.03
CA PRO A 5 9.51 1.50 4.96
C PRO A 5 8.44 1.30 6.04
N GLU A 6 7.95 2.41 6.60
CA GLU A 6 6.86 2.41 7.58
C GLU A 6 5.50 2.18 6.92
N ARG A 7 5.32 2.76 5.71
CA ARG A 7 4.10 2.66 4.92
C ARG A 7 4.41 2.50 3.43
N VAL A 8 3.57 1.75 2.71
CA VAL A 8 3.66 1.50 1.27
C VAL A 8 2.30 1.81 0.62
N PHE A 9 2.33 2.42 -0.56
CA PHE A 9 1.12 2.66 -1.36
C PHE A 9 1.14 1.80 -2.62
N THR A 10 0.08 1.03 -2.86
CA THR A 10 -0.08 0.24 -4.08
C THR A 10 -0.96 1.00 -5.05
N ILE A 11 -0.39 1.39 -6.19
CA ILE A 11 -1.06 2.17 -7.23
C ILE A 11 -0.81 1.52 -8.60
N HIS A 12 -1.40 2.10 -9.64
CA HIS A 12 -1.18 1.70 -11.03
C HIS A 12 -1.43 0.21 -11.29
N GLY A 13 -2.69 -0.17 -11.19
CA GLY A 13 -3.19 -1.50 -11.52
C GLY A 13 -4.71 -1.50 -11.48
N GLU A 14 -5.33 -2.62 -11.84
CA GLU A 14 -6.76 -2.83 -11.57
C GLU A 14 -7.02 -2.76 -10.06
N GLU A 15 -8.18 -2.23 -9.67
CA GLU A 15 -8.56 -2.02 -8.28
C GLU A 15 -8.38 -3.31 -7.44
N SER A 16 -8.88 -4.44 -7.92
CA SER A 16 -8.76 -5.74 -7.25
C SER A 16 -7.30 -6.16 -7.04
N LYS A 17 -6.42 -5.94 -8.02
CA LYS A 17 -5.00 -6.32 -7.96
C LYS A 17 -4.23 -5.43 -6.98
N THR A 18 -4.51 -4.13 -6.96
CA THR A 18 -3.84 -3.20 -6.04
C THR A 18 -4.21 -3.48 -4.57
N ILE A 19 -5.47 -3.85 -4.32
CA ILE A 19 -5.97 -4.25 -3.00
C ILE A 19 -5.39 -5.60 -2.56
N ASP A 20 -5.34 -6.58 -3.47
CA ASP A 20 -4.76 -7.90 -3.18
C ASP A 20 -3.26 -7.80 -2.90
N LEU A 21 -2.54 -6.96 -3.67
CA LEU A 21 -1.13 -6.68 -3.43
C LEU A 21 -0.90 -6.00 -2.07
N ALA A 22 -1.72 -5.00 -1.73
CA ALA A 22 -1.63 -4.34 -0.43
C ALA A 22 -1.82 -5.34 0.72
N SER A 23 -2.83 -6.20 0.60
CA SER A 23 -3.13 -7.25 1.57
C SER A 23 -1.99 -8.26 1.70
N SER A 24 -1.39 -8.64 0.57
CA SER A 24 -0.26 -9.58 0.52
C SER A 24 1.00 -9.00 1.17
N ILE A 25 1.30 -7.71 0.94
CA ILE A 25 2.45 -7.04 1.55
C ILE A 25 2.25 -6.92 3.06
N TYR A 26 1.05 -6.54 3.52
CA TYR A 26 0.74 -6.47 4.95
C TYR A 26 0.89 -7.83 5.63
N LYS A 27 0.33 -8.91 5.05
CA LYS A 27 0.41 -10.26 5.61
C LYS A 27 1.84 -10.80 5.67
N LYS A 28 2.66 -10.52 4.66
CA LYS A 28 4.01 -11.09 4.54
C LYS A 28 5.08 -10.31 5.31
N PHE A 29 4.96 -8.99 5.36
CA PHE A 29 6.02 -8.12 5.89
C PHE A 29 5.60 -7.29 7.10
N HIS A 30 4.31 -7.32 7.45
CA HIS A 30 3.70 -6.50 8.50
C HIS A 30 4.03 -5.01 8.34
N ILE A 31 3.95 -4.52 7.10
CA ILE A 31 4.15 -3.10 6.75
C ILE A 31 2.78 -2.52 6.41
N GLN A 32 2.46 -1.34 6.95
CA GLN A 32 1.21 -0.66 6.58
C GLN A 32 1.17 -0.44 5.08
N THR A 33 0.18 -1.02 4.41
CA THR A 33 0.06 -0.92 2.96
C THR A 33 -1.34 -0.52 2.58
N VAL A 34 -1.47 0.45 1.68
CA VAL A 34 -2.76 1.06 1.33
C VAL A 34 -2.87 1.18 -0.19
N SER A 35 -4.03 0.85 -0.75
CA SER A 35 -4.37 1.16 -2.14
C SER A 35 -5.30 2.38 -2.14
N PRO A 36 -4.80 3.59 -2.45
CA PRO A 36 -5.61 4.80 -2.46
C PRO A 36 -6.52 4.84 -3.70
N GLN A 37 -7.72 5.39 -3.54
CA GLN A 37 -8.60 5.71 -4.65
C GLN A 37 -8.31 7.10 -5.21
N ASN A 38 -8.75 7.34 -6.44
CA ASN A 38 -8.64 8.66 -7.06
C ASN A 38 -9.34 9.72 -6.20
N LEU A 39 -8.66 10.85 -6.00
CA LEU A 39 -9.10 11.98 -5.17
C LEU A 39 -9.05 11.75 -3.65
N GLU A 40 -8.53 10.62 -3.18
CA GLU A 40 -8.18 10.48 -1.76
C GLU A 40 -6.89 11.24 -1.42
N THR A 41 -6.79 11.73 -0.19
CA THR A 41 -5.58 12.41 0.32
C THR A 41 -5.11 11.75 1.60
N TYR A 42 -3.85 11.31 1.62
CA TYR A 42 -3.22 10.72 2.80
C TYR A 42 -2.24 11.70 3.44
N ARG A 43 -2.39 11.91 4.74
CA ARG A 43 -1.43 12.68 5.53
C ARG A 43 -0.28 11.78 5.99
N LEU A 44 0.93 12.14 5.58
CA LEU A 44 2.18 11.56 6.06
C LEU A 44 2.73 12.49 7.13
N VAL A 45 2.66 12.08 8.39
CA VAL A 45 3.27 12.76 9.54
C VAL A 45 4.00 11.75 10.39
#